data_AF-A0A4R4JYP7-F1
#
_entry.id   AF-A0A4R4JYP7-F1
#
_cell.length_a   1.000
_cell.length_b   1.000
_cell.length_c   1.000
_cell.angle_alpha   90.00
_cell.angle_beta   90.00
_cell.angle_gamma   90.00
#
_symmetry.space_group_name_H-M   'P 1'
#
loop_
_entity.id
_entity.type
_entity.pdbx_description
1 polymer ?
#
loop_
_entity_poly.entity_id
_entity_poly.type
_entity_poly.pdbx_seq_one_letter_code
_entity_poly.pdbx_strand_id
1 'polypeptide(L)' 'METLIIRTQSKRNFRLLKELATQLGESVEIVSPEKAEDLTFGKMMEETKTGTYTSREAIMEALKIKHGDDQQ' A
#
# COMPACT_ATOMS: atom_id res chain seq x y z
N MET A 1 -17.38 -0.36 -6.10
CA MET A 1 -16.46 -1.49 -6.32
C MET A 1 -15.61 -1.59 -5.08
N GLU A 2 -15.72 -2.67 -4.33
CA GLU A 2 -14.94 -2.87 -3.11
C GLU A 2 -13.78 -3.84 -3.42
N THR A 3 -12.65 -3.69 -2.73
CA THR A 3 -11.47 -4.51 -2.96
C THR A 3 -10.96 -5.07 -1.64
N LEU A 4 -10.78 -6.39 -1.60
CA LEU A 4 -10.26 -7.11 -0.45
C LEU A 4 -8.87 -7.65 -0.74
N ILE A 5 -7.88 -7.22 0.04
CA ILE A 5 -6.50 -7.72 -0.04
C ILE A 5 -6.24 -8.59 1.18
N ILE A 6 -5.92 -9.88 0.96
CA ILE A 6 -5.62 -10.83 2.03
C ILE A 6 -4.17 -11.28 1.89
N ARG A 7 -3.37 -11.08 2.94
CA ARG A 7 -2.00 -11.62 3.03
C ARG A 7 -2.01 -12.91 3.83
N THR A 8 -1.52 -14.00 3.26
CA THR A 8 -1.36 -15.27 3.97
C THR A 8 -0.06 -15.96 3.57
N GLN A 9 0.62 -16.55 4.56
CA GLN A 9 1.82 -17.37 4.32
C GLN A 9 1.48 -18.86 4.17
N SER A 10 0.22 -19.25 4.43
CA SER A 10 -0.24 -20.64 4.32
C SER A 10 -0.78 -20.93 2.92
N LYS A 11 -0.09 -21.83 2.19
CA LYS A 11 -0.55 -22.32 0.87
C LYS A 11 -1.94 -22.96 0.94
N ARG A 12 -2.28 -23.61 2.06
CA ARG A 12 -3.60 -24.22 2.28
C ARG A 12 -4.68 -23.16 2.37
N ASN A 13 -4.47 -22.12 3.18
CA ASN A 13 -5.45 -21.05 3.38
C ASN A 13 -5.64 -20.27 2.08
N PHE A 14 -4.56 -20.01 1.34
CA PHE A 14 -4.64 -19.38 0.02
C PHE A 14 -5.58 -20.12 -0.93
N ARG A 15 -5.43 -21.46 -1.06
CA ARG A 15 -6.31 -22.26 -1.91
C ARG A 15 -7.78 -22.17 -1.48
N LEU A 16 -8.02 -22.30 -0.18
CA LEU A 16 -9.36 -22.24 0.39
C LEU A 16 -10.05 -20.90 0.09
N LEU A 17 -9.33 -19.79 0.28
CA LEU A 17 -9.82 -18.44 0.03
C LEU A 17 -10.10 -18.21 -1.47
N LYS A 18 -9.20 -18.68 -2.34
CA LYS A 18 -9.39 -18.59 -3.78
C LYS A 18 -10.62 -19.36 -4.26
N GLU A 19 -10.79 -20.59 -3.78
CA GLU A 19 -11.95 -21.42 -4.11
C GLU A 19 -13.25 -20.78 -3.65
N LEU A 20 -13.27 -20.27 -2.41
CA LEU A 20 -14.43 -19.57 -1.86
C LEU A 20 -14.81 -18.34 -2.70
N ALA A 21 -13.85 -17.46 -3.00
CA ALA A 21 -14.10 -16.28 -3.81
C ALA A 21 -14.61 -16.66 -5.21
N THR A 22 -14.05 -17.70 -5.82
CA THR A 22 -14.51 -18.20 -7.12
C THR A 22 -15.94 -18.73 -7.05
N GLN A 23 -16.32 -19.45 -5.97
CA GLN A 23 -17.67 -19.97 -5.77
C GLN A 23 -18.70 -18.86 -5.56
N LEU A 24 -18.29 -17.74 -4.95
CA LEU A 24 -19.13 -16.55 -4.79
C LEU A 24 -19.29 -15.76 -6.09
N GLY A 25 -18.57 -16.11 -7.15
CA GLY A 25 -18.60 -15.42 -8.44
C GLY A 25 -17.66 -14.22 -8.52
N GLU A 26 -16.74 -14.07 -7.56
CA GLU A 26 -15.79 -12.96 -7.50
C GLU A 26 -14.51 -13.25 -8.30
N SER A 27 -13.91 -12.19 -8.84
CA SER A 27 -12.62 -12.28 -9.52
C SER A 27 -11.46 -12.29 -8.52
N VAL A 28 -10.54 -13.24 -8.67
CA VAL A 28 -9.33 -13.34 -7.82
C VAL A 28 -8.08 -13.04 -8.62
N GLU A 29 -7.37 -11.97 -8.27
CA GLU A 29 -6.02 -11.67 -8.78
C GLU A 29 -4.97 -12.00 -7.71
N ILE A 30 -3.88 -12.65 -8.13
CA ILE A 30 -2.72 -12.85 -7.25
C ILE A 30 -1.83 -11.62 -7.38
N VAL A 31 -1.70 -10.89 -6.26
CA VAL A 31 -0.88 -9.68 -6.19
C VAL A 31 0.56 -10.08 -5.86
N SER A 32 1.53 -9.62 -6.66
CA SER A 32 2.96 -9.79 -6.34
C SER A 32 3.33 -8.99 -5.08
N PRO A 33 4.44 -9.31 -4.40
CA PRO A 33 4.92 -8.52 -3.28
C PRO A 33 5.08 -7.03 -3.63
N GLU A 34 5.64 -6.69 -4.81
CA GLU A 34 5.81 -5.28 -5.21
C GLU A 34 4.46 -4.60 -5.41
N LYS A 35 3.53 -5.22 -6.14
CA LYS A 35 2.18 -4.67 -6.31
C LYS A 35 1.47 -4.48 -4.97
N ALA A 36 1.68 -5.39 -4.01
CA ALA A 36 1.08 -5.29 -2.69
C ALA A 36 1.68 -4.14 -1.86
N GLU A 37 2.98 -3.88 -2.00
CA GLU A 37 3.66 -2.70 -1.45
C GLU A 37 3.09 -1.43 -2.07
N ASP A 38 3.06 -1.33 -3.39
CA ASP A 38 2.54 -0.18 -4.13
C ASP A 38 1.12 0.20 -3.71
N LEU A 39 0.22 -0.80 -3.62
CA LEU A 39 -1.16 -0.59 -3.17
C LEU A 39 -1.23 -0.07 -1.73
N THR A 40 -0.39 -0.62 -0.85
CA THR A 40 -0.37 -0.20 0.56
C THR A 40 0.17 1.23 0.67
N PHE A 41 1.24 1.52 -0.05
CA PHE A 41 1.89 2.82 -0.06
C PHE A 41 0.99 3.89 -0.67
N GLY A 42 0.31 3.58 -1.78
CA GLY A 42 -0.69 4.46 -2.39
C GLY A 42 -1.83 4.81 -1.42
N LYS A 43 -2.34 3.82 -0.67
CA LYS A 43 -3.35 4.06 0.35
C LYS A 43 -2.86 4.98 1.47
N MET A 44 -1.63 4.79 1.96
CA MET A 44 -1.03 5.67 2.95
C MET A 44 -0.88 7.11 2.42
N MET A 45 -0.48 7.28 1.16
CA MET A 45 -0.42 8.60 0.54
C MET A 45 -1.79 9.25 0.44
N GLU A 46 -2.82 8.49 0.09
CA GLU A 46 -4.18 9.01 -0.06
C GLU A 46 -4.75 9.46 1.29
N GLU A 47 -4.53 8.67 2.36
CA GLU A 47 -4.90 9.03 3.73
C GLU A 47 -4.18 10.27 4.26
N THR A 48 -2.93 10.49 3.82
CA THR A 48 -2.10 11.62 4.27
C THR A 48 -2.15 12.83 3.34
N LYS A 49 -2.90 12.75 2.24
CA LYS A 49 -2.96 13.81 1.23
C LYS A 49 -3.63 15.06 1.80
N THR A 50 -2.92 16.19 1.78
CA THR A 50 -3.39 17.47 2.31
C THR A 50 -4.19 18.30 1.30
N GLY A 51 -4.21 17.90 0.03
CA GLY A 51 -4.84 18.65 -1.07
C GLY A 51 -4.08 19.92 -1.49
N THR A 52 -2.94 20.21 -0.87
CA THR A 52 -2.10 21.36 -1.20
C THR A 52 -1.00 20.96 -2.18
N TYR A 53 -0.70 21.85 -3.13
CA TYR A 53 0.48 21.71 -3.98
C TYR A 53 1.68 22.26 -3.22
N THR A 54 2.75 21.48 -3.16
CA THR A 54 4.01 21.92 -2.55
C THR A 54 5.11 21.94 -3.62
N SER A 55 6.04 22.89 -3.50
CA SER A 55 7.15 22.99 -4.45
C SER A 55 8.27 22.02 -4.08
N ARG A 56 9.12 21.71 -5.06
CA ARG A 56 10.30 20.87 -4.84
C ARG A 56 11.22 21.45 -3.76
N GLU A 57 11.39 22.77 -3.76
CA GLU A 57 12.23 23.49 -2.81
C GLU A 57 11.71 23.30 -1.38
N ALA A 58 10.40 23.43 -1.17
CA ALA A 58 9.77 23.23 0.13
C ALA A 58 9.94 21.79 0.66
N ILE A 59 9.83 20.79 -0.23
CA ILE A 59 10.08 19.38 0.14
C ILE A 59 11.54 19.17 0.53
N MET A 60 12.47 19.65 -0.31
CA MET A 60 13.90 19.44 -0.08
C MET A 60 14.38 20.13 1.20
N GLU A 61 13.81 21.27 1.55
CA GLU A 61 14.14 21.95 2.80
C GLU A 61 13.61 21.17 4.02
N ALA A 62 12.38 20.66 3.98
CA ALA A 62 11.83 19.82 5.04
C ALA A 62 12.63 18.52 5.26
N LEU A 63 13.16 17.93 4.18
CA LEU A 63 14.01 16.74 4.24
C LEU A 63 15.40 17.02 4.82
N LYS A 64 15.98 18.19 4.56
CA LYS A 64 17.25 18.60 5.18
C LYS A 64 17.12 18.80 6.69
N ILE A 65 16.03 19.41 7.14
CA ILE A 65 15.77 19.64 8.58
C ILE A 65 15.76 18.30 9.33
N LYS A 66 15.11 17.26 8.78
CA LYS A 66 15.08 15.93 9.41
C LYS A 66 16.42 15.20 9.50
N HIS A 67 17.42 15.52 8.67
CA HIS A 67 18.76 14.92 8.76
C HIS A 67 19.72 15.70 9.67
N GLY A 68 19.35 16.90 10.12
CA GLY A 68 20.16 17.71 11.03
C GLY A 68 19.96 17.40 12.51
N ASP A 69 18.84 16.77 12.88
CA ASP A 69 18.48 16.51 14.28
C ASP A 69 19.00 15.15 14.81
N ASP A 70 19.49 14.26 13.96
CA ASP A 70 20.10 12.97 14.35
C ASP A 70 21.62 13.08 14.63
N GLN A 71 22.17 14.30 14.64
CA GLN A 71 23.61 14.57 14.84
C GLN A 71 23.91 15.52 16.02
N GLN A 72 23.00 15.68 16.99
CA GLN A 72 23.28 16.39 18.25
C GLN A 72 23.07 15.50 19.48
#